data_AF-A0A2D7IIQ9-F1
#
_entry.id   AF-A0A2D7IIQ9-F1
#
_cell.length_a   1.000
_cell.length_b   1.000
_cell.length_c   1.000
_cell.angle_alpha   90.00
_cell.angle_beta   90.00
_cell.angle_gamma   90.00
#
_symmetry.space_group_name_H-M   'P 1'
#
loop_
_entity.id
_entity.type
_entity.pdbx_description
1 polymer ?
#
loop_
_entity_poly.entity_id
_entity_poly.type
_entity_poly.pdbx_seq_one_letter_code
_entity_poly.pdbx_strand_id
1 'polypeptide(L)'
;MIFFIKYSYNYHKRKHMRSLTVITTFPPNRWQAYAKRMIESFIQFWPAEVNLHVYYEKEKPNIVNDRIKYINLEDVNPELVAFKNKHKDDPVACGELQEIPGGVRRLPNAGDKDRNKGSYLWDAVRFAHKTFAVAHAIKNSNTDNVLWLDADTYTFRPIPLQFIFDLLPAEKLVNYLGRGKTYPECGWVMYNCNHNKIHDFIDTWTKLYTTDNIFKELEWHDSYLFWQVLKRVAPDQGVDIGKGAGAEGNHVFINSALGQYIDHMKGKRKIKGKSSRSDLRTNPELDYWKNVENYDPFSGVKFDPKQANDIIAKVEKGTQGN
;
A
#
# COMPACT_ATOMS: atom_id res chain seq x y z
N MET A 1 -3.23 -67.20 16.48
CA MET A 1 -3.62 -66.30 15.37
C MET A 1 -3.28 -64.88 15.80
N ILE A 2 -2.09 -64.39 15.42
CA ILE A 2 -1.51 -63.13 15.91
C ILE A 2 -1.87 -62.03 14.91
N PHE A 3 -2.62 -61.02 15.34
CA PHE A 3 -2.87 -59.81 14.57
C PHE A 3 -1.63 -58.91 14.64
N PHE A 4 -0.97 -58.69 13.50
CA PHE A 4 0.02 -57.62 13.35
C PHE A 4 -0.65 -56.39 12.73
N ILE A 5 -0.65 -55.32 13.51
CA ILE A 5 -0.91 -53.94 13.11
C ILE A 5 0.18 -53.52 12.11
N LYS A 6 -0.19 -52.99 10.94
CA LYS A 6 0.69 -52.18 10.11
C LYS A 6 0.13 -50.77 9.97
N TYR A 7 0.67 -49.89 10.82
CA TYR A 7 0.68 -48.46 10.63
C TYR A 7 1.62 -48.06 9.48
N SER A 8 1.31 -46.87 8.95
CA SER A 8 2.21 -45.94 8.25
C SER A 8 2.43 -46.14 6.74
N TYR A 9 2.01 -45.13 5.96
CA TYR A 9 3.01 -44.25 5.36
C TYR A 9 2.43 -42.83 5.18
N ASN A 10 2.96 -41.91 5.98
CA ASN A 10 2.75 -40.47 5.89
C ASN A 10 3.04 -39.94 4.48
N TYR A 11 2.04 -39.37 3.83
CA TYR A 11 2.23 -38.54 2.63
C TYR A 11 2.30 -37.06 3.04
N HIS A 12 3.31 -36.69 3.82
CA HIS A 12 3.68 -35.28 3.97
C HIS A 12 4.53 -34.87 2.77
N LYS A 13 3.85 -34.48 1.67
CA LYS A 13 4.47 -33.56 0.70
C LYS A 13 4.93 -32.35 1.50
N ARG A 14 6.25 -32.14 1.59
CA ARG A 14 6.81 -30.86 2.05
C ARG A 14 6.22 -29.78 1.16
N LYS A 15 5.21 -29.07 1.66
CA LYS A 15 4.67 -27.88 1.01
C LYS A 15 5.84 -26.93 0.89
N HIS A 16 6.30 -26.65 -0.33
CA HIS A 16 7.32 -25.63 -0.55
C HIS A 16 6.82 -24.36 0.14
N MET A 17 7.58 -23.88 1.12
CA MET A 17 7.23 -22.66 1.82
C MET A 17 7.40 -21.54 0.82
N ARG A 18 6.31 -20.81 0.54
CA ARG A 18 6.32 -19.71 -0.41
C ARG A 18 7.36 -18.68 0.02
N SER A 19 7.94 -17.99 -0.97
CA SER A 19 8.86 -16.88 -0.76
C SER A 19 8.15 -15.53 -0.91
N LEU A 20 8.68 -14.50 -0.25
CA LEU A 20 8.07 -13.17 -0.17
C LEU A 20 9.13 -12.07 -0.26
N THR A 21 8.86 -11.05 -1.07
CA THR A 21 9.55 -9.76 -1.03
C THR A 21 8.55 -8.66 -0.69
N VAL A 22 8.87 -7.82 0.29
CA VAL A 22 8.09 -6.61 0.58
C VAL A 22 8.67 -5.45 -0.19
N ILE A 23 7.81 -4.56 -0.68
CA ILE A 23 8.22 -3.36 -1.40
C ILE A 23 7.52 -2.13 -0.83
N THR A 24 8.21 -1.00 -0.94
CA THR A 24 7.65 0.30 -0.55
C THR A 24 8.28 1.44 -1.36
N THR A 25 7.60 2.60 -1.34
CA THR A 25 8.17 3.86 -1.81
C THR A 25 7.69 5.01 -0.93
N PHE A 26 8.43 6.11 -0.95
CA PHE A 26 8.07 7.35 -0.28
C PHE A 26 8.78 8.53 -0.92
N PRO A 27 8.20 9.73 -0.88
CA PRO A 27 8.92 10.92 -1.32
C PRO A 27 10.02 11.30 -0.31
N PRO A 28 11.12 11.93 -0.75
CA PRO A 28 12.27 12.26 0.11
C PRO A 28 11.90 13.08 1.34
N ASN A 29 10.95 14.02 1.16
CA ASN A 29 10.44 14.84 2.25
C ASN A 29 9.61 14.07 3.28
N ARG A 30 9.45 12.75 3.15
CA ARG A 30 8.75 11.89 4.11
C ARG A 30 9.67 10.93 4.86
N TRP A 31 10.99 11.04 4.62
CA TRP A 31 12.00 10.24 5.30
C TRP A 31 11.87 10.32 6.83
N GLN A 32 11.97 11.53 7.37
CA GLN A 32 11.88 11.78 8.82
C GLN A 32 10.46 11.60 9.36
N ALA A 33 9.44 11.84 8.52
CA ALA A 33 8.04 11.75 8.90
C ALA A 33 7.60 10.33 9.26
N TYR A 34 7.95 9.35 8.41
CA TYR A 34 7.49 7.97 8.60
C TYR A 34 8.40 6.90 7.98
N ALA A 35 9.07 7.18 6.87
CA ALA A 35 9.72 6.12 6.09
C ALA A 35 10.91 5.47 6.82
N LYS A 36 11.73 6.27 7.50
CA LYS A 36 12.83 5.77 8.34
C LYS A 36 12.33 4.74 9.35
N ARG A 37 11.25 5.09 10.06
CA ARG A 37 10.66 4.26 11.10
C ARG A 37 10.02 3.00 10.54
N MET A 38 9.36 3.09 9.39
CA MET A 38 8.82 1.90 8.73
C MET A 38 9.93 0.88 8.46
N ILE A 39 11.06 1.32 7.91
CA ILE A 39 12.22 0.46 7.65
C ILE A 39 12.81 -0.11 8.96
N GLU A 40 12.99 0.72 9.99
CA GLU A 40 13.51 0.26 11.29
C GLU A 40 12.59 -0.79 11.93
N SER A 41 11.27 -0.54 11.92
CA SER A 41 10.28 -1.49 12.44
C SER A 41 10.18 -2.76 11.58
N PHE A 42 10.43 -2.65 10.27
CA PHE A 42 10.55 -3.81 9.39
C PHE A 42 11.72 -4.68 9.82
N ILE A 43 12.91 -4.09 9.97
CA ILE A 43 14.12 -4.78 10.42
C ILE A 43 13.89 -5.44 11.79
N GLN A 44 13.18 -4.78 12.70
CA GLN A 44 12.99 -5.31 14.04
C GLN A 44 12.00 -6.49 14.10
N PHE A 45 10.91 -6.45 13.33
CA PHE A 45 9.75 -7.30 13.61
C PHE A 45 9.33 -8.23 12.47
N TRP A 46 9.85 -8.04 11.25
CA TRP A 46 9.52 -8.92 10.14
C TRP A 46 10.41 -10.16 10.13
N PRO A 47 9.90 -11.32 9.65
CA PRO A 47 10.67 -12.56 9.55
C PRO A 47 12.01 -12.35 8.84
N ALA A 48 13.05 -13.04 9.32
CA ALA A 48 14.42 -12.86 8.84
C ALA A 48 14.59 -13.26 7.36
N GLU A 49 13.75 -14.16 6.87
CA GLU A 49 13.72 -14.62 5.48
C GLU A 49 13.03 -13.64 4.51
N VAL A 50 12.39 -12.58 5.00
CA VAL A 50 11.68 -11.59 4.17
C VAL A 50 12.57 -10.37 3.94
N ASN A 51 12.79 -10.05 2.66
CA ASN A 51 13.52 -8.85 2.23
C ASN A 51 12.57 -7.68 1.98
N LEU A 52 13.08 -6.46 2.19
CA LEU A 52 12.41 -5.21 1.83
C LEU A 52 13.15 -4.53 0.68
N HIS A 53 12.46 -4.31 -0.43
CA HIS A 53 12.95 -3.44 -1.50
C HIS A 53 12.36 -2.03 -1.33
N VAL A 54 13.25 -1.07 -1.09
CA VAL A 54 12.90 0.33 -0.94
C VAL A 54 13.15 1.04 -2.27
N TYR A 55 12.07 1.39 -2.95
CA TYR A 55 12.11 2.24 -4.14
C TYR A 55 12.22 3.70 -3.70
N TYR A 56 13.41 4.29 -3.85
CA TYR A 56 13.67 5.68 -3.48
C TYR A 56 13.76 6.58 -4.71
N GLU A 57 13.53 7.87 -4.54
CA GLU A 57 13.82 8.91 -5.54
C GLU A 57 14.82 9.91 -4.95
N LYS A 58 15.60 10.57 -5.80
CA LYS A 58 16.64 11.54 -5.42
C LYS A 58 17.75 10.94 -4.54
N GLU A 59 17.62 11.04 -3.22
CA GLU A 59 18.68 10.67 -2.28
C GLU A 59 18.48 9.26 -1.76
N LYS A 60 19.54 8.44 -1.87
CA LYS A 60 19.55 7.08 -1.33
C LYS A 60 19.51 7.13 0.21
N PRO A 61 18.58 6.43 0.86
CA PRO A 61 18.57 6.33 2.31
C PRO A 61 19.83 5.64 2.87
N ASN A 62 20.19 5.97 4.10
CA ASN A 62 21.46 5.61 4.72
C ASN A 62 21.40 4.45 5.74
N ILE A 63 20.24 3.82 5.92
CA ILE A 63 20.14 2.62 6.78
C ILE A 63 20.82 1.45 6.05
N VAL A 64 21.77 0.78 6.69
CA VAL A 64 22.45 -0.39 6.13
C VAL A 64 22.00 -1.64 6.85
N ASN A 65 21.43 -2.60 6.11
CA ASN A 65 21.02 -3.91 6.61
C ASN A 65 20.89 -4.89 5.43
N ASP A 66 21.33 -6.14 5.60
CA ASP A 66 21.40 -7.14 4.53
C ASP A 66 20.04 -7.51 3.93
N ARG A 67 18.95 -7.29 4.66
CA ARG A 67 17.58 -7.54 4.18
C ARG A 67 16.97 -6.37 3.41
N ILE A 68 17.67 -5.24 3.31
CA ILE A 68 17.16 -4.02 2.69
C ILE A 68 17.89 -3.78 1.37
N LYS A 69 17.13 -3.80 0.28
CA LYS A 69 17.63 -3.44 -1.05
C LYS A 69 17.09 -2.08 -1.45
N TYR A 70 17.99 -1.14 -1.73
CA TYR A 70 17.61 0.18 -2.27
C TYR A 70 17.63 0.16 -3.79
N ILE A 71 16.53 0.59 -4.40
CA ILE A 71 16.36 0.65 -5.86
C ILE A 71 16.00 2.09 -6.21
N ASN A 72 16.79 2.73 -7.09
CA ASN A 72 16.43 4.05 -7.58
C ASN A 72 15.22 3.90 -8.52
N LEU A 73 14.09 4.47 -8.12
CA LEU A 73 12.81 4.31 -8.80
C LEU A 73 12.84 4.91 -10.21
N GLU A 74 13.55 6.03 -10.40
CA GLU A 74 13.61 6.75 -11.67
C GLU A 74 14.54 6.06 -12.67
N ASP A 75 15.66 5.51 -12.21
CA ASP A 75 16.61 4.76 -13.05
C ASP A 75 15.97 3.50 -13.65
N VAL A 76 15.14 2.81 -12.89
CA VAL A 76 14.54 1.54 -13.32
C VAL A 76 13.17 1.69 -13.98
N ASN A 77 12.58 2.90 -14.01
CA ASN A 77 11.28 3.17 -14.65
C ASN A 77 11.32 4.41 -15.55
N PRO A 78 11.92 4.33 -16.75
CA PRO A 78 11.94 5.46 -17.69
C PRO A 78 10.52 5.92 -18.11
N GLU A 79 9.55 5.02 -18.16
CA GLU A 79 8.15 5.35 -18.47
C GLU A 79 7.48 6.18 -17.36
N LEU A 80 7.80 5.91 -16.09
CA LEU A 80 7.35 6.74 -14.96
C LEU A 80 7.93 8.16 -15.10
N VAL A 81 9.22 8.27 -15.42
CA VAL A 81 9.90 9.55 -15.59
C VAL A 81 9.28 10.33 -16.76
N ALA A 82 8.98 9.66 -17.87
CA ALA A 82 8.30 10.27 -19.02
C ALA A 82 6.91 10.79 -18.64
N PHE A 83 6.10 10.00 -17.93
CA PHE A 83 4.78 10.42 -17.45
C PHE A 83 4.86 11.62 -16.49
N LYS A 84 5.76 11.55 -15.50
CA LYS A 84 6.00 12.67 -14.55
C LYS A 84 6.38 13.95 -15.30
N ASN A 85 7.35 13.87 -16.22
CA ASN A 85 7.82 15.04 -16.95
C ASN A 85 6.76 15.66 -17.85
N LYS A 86 5.88 14.84 -18.44
CA LYS A 86 4.77 15.31 -19.28
C LYS A 86 3.73 16.09 -18.48
N HIS A 87 3.43 15.66 -17.24
CA HIS A 87 2.25 16.12 -16.50
C HIS A 87 2.56 16.93 -15.23
N LYS A 88 3.82 17.05 -14.80
CA LYS A 88 4.22 17.75 -13.57
C LYS A 88 3.80 19.23 -13.51
N ASP A 89 3.68 19.88 -14.67
CA ASP A 89 3.34 21.30 -14.78
C ASP A 89 1.83 21.51 -15.06
N ASP A 90 1.06 20.42 -15.18
CA ASP A 90 -0.39 20.44 -15.28
C ASP A 90 -1.02 20.36 -13.88
N PRO A 91 -1.66 21.44 -13.39
CA PRO A 91 -2.21 21.43 -12.04
C PRO A 91 -3.31 20.38 -11.87
N VAL A 92 -4.12 20.12 -12.90
CA VAL A 92 -5.21 19.14 -12.83
C VAL A 92 -4.65 17.73 -12.67
N ALA A 93 -3.62 17.36 -13.43
CA ALA A 93 -2.94 16.07 -13.31
C ALA A 93 -2.24 15.89 -11.94
N CYS A 94 -1.91 16.99 -11.27
CA CYS A 94 -1.33 17.05 -9.93
C CYS A 94 -2.37 17.20 -8.81
N GLY A 95 -3.66 16.99 -9.11
CA GLY A 95 -4.75 17.01 -8.14
C GLY A 95 -5.27 18.41 -7.78
N GLU A 96 -4.79 19.47 -8.43
CA GLU A 96 -5.24 20.85 -8.24
C GLU A 96 -6.39 21.20 -9.20
N LEU A 97 -6.98 22.38 -9.03
CA LEU A 97 -8.16 22.81 -9.80
C LEU A 97 -7.84 23.69 -11.00
N GLN A 98 -6.67 24.34 -11.01
CA GLN A 98 -6.37 25.35 -12.00
C GLN A 98 -6.18 24.69 -13.37
N GLU A 99 -7.07 24.99 -14.29
CA GLU A 99 -6.99 24.53 -15.66
C GLU A 99 -6.00 25.39 -16.47
N ILE A 100 -5.21 24.75 -17.33
CA ILE A 100 -4.32 25.41 -18.29
C ILE A 100 -4.72 25.04 -19.73
N PRO A 101 -4.54 25.93 -20.73
CA PRO A 101 -4.81 25.59 -22.12
C PRO A 101 -4.06 24.32 -22.56
N GLY A 102 -4.76 23.37 -23.17
CA GLY A 102 -4.18 22.09 -23.61
C GLY A 102 -3.87 21.07 -22.51
N GLY A 103 -4.08 21.42 -21.23
CA GLY A 103 -3.92 20.50 -20.10
C GLY A 103 -5.04 19.47 -19.99
N VAL A 104 -4.83 18.47 -19.12
CA VAL A 104 -5.81 17.44 -18.78
C VAL A 104 -7.00 18.05 -18.06
N ARG A 105 -8.12 17.33 -18.09
CA ARG A 105 -9.39 17.73 -17.51
C ARG A 105 -10.01 16.55 -16.79
N ARG A 106 -10.66 16.83 -15.64
CA ARG A 106 -11.44 15.82 -14.92
C ARG A 106 -12.71 15.53 -15.73
N LEU A 107 -13.20 14.29 -15.66
CA LEU A 107 -14.51 14.00 -16.23
C LEU A 107 -15.58 14.86 -15.55
N PRO A 108 -16.59 15.38 -16.28
CA PRO A 108 -17.65 16.19 -15.69
C PRO A 108 -18.38 15.52 -14.52
N ASN A 109 -18.38 14.19 -14.48
CA ASN A 109 -19.02 13.34 -13.47
C ASN A 109 -18.03 12.69 -12.49
N ALA A 110 -16.76 13.10 -12.43
CA ALA A 110 -15.70 12.55 -11.57
C ALA A 110 -15.91 12.76 -10.05
N GLY A 111 -17.11 13.22 -9.63
CA GLY A 111 -17.54 13.27 -8.24
C GLY A 111 -17.75 14.70 -7.70
N ASP A 112 -18.85 14.89 -6.97
CA ASP A 112 -19.20 16.18 -6.34
C ASP A 112 -18.53 16.40 -4.97
N LYS A 113 -17.97 15.34 -4.36
CA LYS A 113 -17.50 15.34 -2.96
C LYS A 113 -16.38 16.36 -2.69
N ASP A 114 -15.59 16.66 -3.71
CA ASP A 114 -14.48 17.63 -3.63
C ASP A 114 -14.59 18.72 -4.70
N ARG A 115 -15.82 19.00 -5.18
CA ARG A 115 -16.09 20.09 -6.12
C ARG A 115 -15.53 21.40 -5.55
N ASN A 116 -14.67 22.08 -6.32
CA ASN A 116 -13.98 23.33 -5.96
C ASN A 116 -12.86 23.22 -4.91
N LYS A 117 -12.23 22.05 -4.70
CA LYS A 117 -10.94 21.93 -3.98
C LYS A 117 -9.98 20.94 -4.64
N GLY A 118 -8.67 21.18 -4.47
CA GLY A 118 -7.66 20.19 -4.81
C GLY A 118 -7.85 18.92 -3.97
N SER A 119 -7.55 17.75 -4.54
CA SER A 119 -7.71 16.47 -3.85
C SER A 119 -6.72 15.43 -4.36
N TYR A 120 -6.29 14.57 -3.44
CA TYR A 120 -5.42 13.43 -3.78
C TYR A 120 -6.10 12.47 -4.76
N LEU A 121 -7.44 12.43 -4.81
CA LEU A 121 -8.19 11.55 -5.71
C LEU A 121 -7.78 11.71 -7.18
N TRP A 122 -7.29 12.90 -7.56
CA TRP A 122 -6.88 13.25 -8.91
C TRP A 122 -5.37 13.55 -9.04
N ASP A 123 -4.55 13.18 -8.06
CA ASP A 123 -3.10 13.42 -8.10
C ASP A 123 -2.37 12.29 -8.85
N ALA A 124 -2.60 12.19 -10.16
CA ALA A 124 -2.12 11.10 -11.00
C ALA A 124 -0.58 10.97 -10.96
N VAL A 125 0.13 12.11 -10.97
CA VAL A 125 1.60 12.15 -10.92
C VAL A 125 2.14 11.55 -9.62
N ARG A 126 1.53 11.89 -8.48
CA ARG A 126 1.89 11.29 -7.20
C ARG A 126 1.67 9.78 -7.18
N PHE A 127 0.49 9.32 -7.59
CA PHE A 127 0.13 7.91 -7.46
C PHE A 127 0.79 6.98 -8.50
N ALA A 128 1.38 7.51 -9.57
CA ALA A 128 2.16 6.75 -10.54
C ALA A 128 3.33 5.97 -9.90
N HIS A 129 4.00 6.55 -8.90
CA HIS A 129 5.19 5.96 -8.27
C HIS A 129 4.94 4.54 -7.75
N LYS A 130 3.81 4.33 -7.08
CA LYS A 130 3.41 3.02 -6.57
C LYS A 130 3.19 2.01 -7.69
N THR A 131 2.41 2.40 -8.70
CA THR A 131 2.10 1.54 -9.85
C THR A 131 3.36 1.02 -10.52
N PHE A 132 4.30 1.91 -10.82
CA PHE A 132 5.56 1.54 -11.48
C PHE A 132 6.53 0.79 -10.56
N ALA A 133 6.57 1.11 -9.26
CA ALA A 133 7.34 0.31 -8.29
C ALA A 133 6.82 -1.13 -8.17
N VAL A 134 5.50 -1.32 -8.11
CA VAL A 134 4.84 -2.63 -8.09
C VAL A 134 5.12 -3.39 -9.39
N ALA A 135 4.94 -2.75 -10.55
CA ALA A 135 5.18 -3.38 -11.84
C ALA A 135 6.64 -3.81 -12.01
N HIS A 136 7.61 -2.93 -11.68
CA HIS A 136 9.02 -3.27 -11.73
C HIS A 136 9.35 -4.42 -10.77
N ALA A 137 8.83 -4.40 -9.54
CA ALA A 137 9.06 -5.47 -8.56
C ALA A 137 8.54 -6.82 -9.08
N ILE A 138 7.31 -6.87 -9.58
CA ILE A 138 6.72 -8.12 -10.10
C ILE A 138 7.48 -8.64 -11.31
N LYS A 139 7.90 -7.76 -12.23
CA LYS A 139 8.65 -8.16 -13.44
C LYS A 139 10.08 -8.65 -13.14
N ASN A 140 10.63 -8.34 -11.96
CA ASN A 140 12.04 -8.60 -11.63
C ASN A 140 12.23 -9.37 -10.31
N SER A 141 11.15 -9.83 -9.67
CA SER A 141 11.25 -10.63 -8.44
C SER A 141 11.38 -12.11 -8.79
N ASN A 142 12.19 -12.81 -8.00
CA ASN A 142 12.29 -14.27 -8.02
C ASN A 142 11.49 -14.92 -6.87
N THR A 143 10.63 -14.14 -6.20
CA THR A 143 9.78 -14.64 -5.10
C THR A 143 8.38 -14.99 -5.59
N ASP A 144 7.74 -15.95 -4.91
CA ASP A 144 6.37 -16.36 -5.22
C ASP A 144 5.36 -15.23 -4.99
N ASN A 145 5.66 -14.34 -4.04
CA ASN A 145 4.82 -13.19 -3.73
C ASN A 145 5.63 -11.89 -3.65
N VAL A 146 5.01 -10.81 -4.08
CA VAL A 146 5.44 -9.44 -3.82
C VAL A 146 4.37 -8.77 -2.96
N LEU A 147 4.75 -8.13 -1.86
CA LEU A 147 3.82 -7.41 -0.99
C LEU A 147 4.13 -5.92 -1.03
N TRP A 148 3.15 -5.13 -1.46
CA TRP A 148 3.16 -3.70 -1.24
C TRP A 148 2.82 -3.37 0.22
N LEU A 149 3.66 -2.57 0.87
CA LEU A 149 3.43 -2.01 2.19
C LEU A 149 3.66 -0.49 2.15
N ASP A 150 2.64 0.30 2.50
CA ASP A 150 2.81 1.76 2.58
C ASP A 150 3.89 2.14 3.61
N ALA A 151 4.67 3.17 3.27
CA ALA A 151 5.76 3.65 4.10
C ALA A 151 5.30 4.35 5.39
N ASP A 152 4.02 4.71 5.50
CA ASP A 152 3.40 5.28 6.69
C ASP A 152 2.77 4.20 7.60
N THR A 153 3.43 3.05 7.68
CA THR A 153 3.10 1.97 8.62
C THR A 153 4.14 1.86 9.73
N TYR A 154 3.75 1.26 10.85
CA TYR A 154 4.65 0.92 11.94
C TYR A 154 4.34 -0.48 12.44
N THR A 155 5.30 -1.40 12.30
CA THR A 155 5.17 -2.74 12.88
C THR A 155 5.56 -2.66 14.34
N PHE A 156 4.69 -3.06 15.27
CA PHE A 156 4.93 -2.91 16.71
C PHE A 156 5.16 -4.23 17.43
N ARG A 157 5.09 -5.37 16.72
CA ARG A 157 5.40 -6.70 17.26
C ARG A 157 5.78 -7.68 16.16
N PRO A 158 6.50 -8.79 16.48
CA PRO A 158 6.89 -9.79 15.50
C PRO A 158 5.72 -10.36 14.70
N ILE A 159 5.88 -10.49 13.38
CA ILE A 159 4.87 -11.05 12.47
C ILE A 159 5.22 -12.50 12.13
N PRO A 160 4.35 -13.48 12.38
CA PRO A 160 4.55 -14.84 11.90
C PRO A 160 4.53 -14.89 10.37
N LEU A 161 5.51 -15.55 9.74
CA LEU A 161 5.52 -15.72 8.28
C LEU A 161 4.24 -16.40 7.77
N GLN A 162 3.77 -17.42 8.49
CA GLN A 162 2.55 -18.15 8.13
C GLN A 162 1.31 -17.24 8.12
N PHE A 163 1.23 -16.28 9.07
CA PHE A 163 0.14 -15.30 9.08
C PHE A 163 0.09 -14.52 7.76
N ILE A 164 1.23 -14.06 7.25
CA ILE A 164 1.29 -13.31 5.98
C ILE A 164 0.78 -14.17 4.82
N PHE A 165 1.20 -15.43 4.76
CA PHE A 165 0.80 -16.34 3.70
C PHE A 165 -0.67 -16.76 3.76
N ASP A 166 -1.24 -16.87 4.95
CA ASP A 166 -2.66 -17.20 5.10
C ASP A 166 -3.59 -16.08 4.58
N LEU A 167 -3.08 -14.84 4.44
CA LEU A 167 -3.83 -13.72 3.87
C LEU A 167 -4.02 -13.80 2.34
N LEU A 168 -3.30 -14.67 1.64
CA LEU A 168 -3.50 -14.89 0.19
C LEU A 168 -3.38 -16.38 -0.13
N PRO A 169 -4.49 -17.07 -0.42
CA PRO A 169 -4.47 -18.41 -1.00
C PRO A 169 -3.61 -18.49 -2.26
N ALA A 170 -2.93 -19.63 -2.47
CA ALA A 170 -1.89 -19.77 -3.49
C ALA A 170 -2.42 -19.74 -4.93
N GLU A 171 -3.72 -19.96 -5.11
CA GLU A 171 -4.44 -19.91 -6.37
C GLU A 171 -5.02 -18.53 -6.69
N LYS A 172 -5.01 -17.59 -5.73
CA LYS A 172 -5.55 -16.24 -5.91
C LYS A 172 -4.48 -15.29 -6.41
N LEU A 173 -4.91 -14.25 -7.12
CA LEU A 173 -4.03 -13.26 -7.74
C LEU A 173 -3.53 -12.25 -6.71
N VAL A 174 -4.45 -11.67 -5.92
CA VAL A 174 -4.14 -10.59 -4.98
C VAL A 174 -4.99 -10.64 -3.74
N ASN A 175 -4.50 -10.07 -2.63
CA ASN A 175 -5.33 -9.68 -1.51
C ASN A 175 -5.42 -8.15 -1.38
N TYR A 176 -6.45 -7.66 -0.72
CA TYR A 176 -6.67 -6.22 -0.49
C TYR A 176 -7.54 -5.99 0.75
N LEU A 177 -7.53 -4.76 1.27
CA LEU A 177 -8.39 -4.37 2.38
C LEU A 177 -9.70 -3.77 1.85
N GLY A 178 -10.77 -4.55 1.78
CA GLY A 178 -12.08 -4.09 1.31
C GLY A 178 -12.71 -3.08 2.26
N ARG A 179 -13.44 -2.11 1.70
CA ARG A 179 -14.15 -1.05 2.45
C ARG A 179 -15.67 -1.13 2.26
N GLY A 180 -16.19 -2.35 2.05
CA GLY A 180 -17.59 -2.57 1.73
C GLY A 180 -17.95 -2.11 0.31
N LYS A 181 -18.72 -1.03 0.18
CA LYS A 181 -19.32 -0.60 -1.10
C LYS A 181 -18.39 0.22 -2.01
N THR A 182 -17.16 0.51 -1.59
CA THR A 182 -16.20 1.33 -2.34
C THR A 182 -14.93 0.55 -2.69
N TYR A 183 -14.04 1.16 -3.48
CA TYR A 183 -12.72 0.61 -3.78
C TYR A 183 -11.92 0.33 -2.49
N PRO A 184 -11.02 -0.68 -2.48
CA PRO A 184 -10.30 -1.08 -1.29
C PRO A 184 -9.36 0.02 -0.78
N GLU A 185 -8.78 -0.18 0.39
CA GLU A 185 -7.59 0.52 0.84
C GLU A 185 -6.36 -0.29 0.42
N CYS A 186 -5.41 0.33 -0.28
CA CYS A 186 -4.25 -0.39 -0.83
C CYS A 186 -2.95 -0.20 -0.03
N GLY A 187 -3.02 0.14 1.27
CA GLY A 187 -1.81 0.24 2.12
C GLY A 187 -1.12 -1.10 2.37
N TRP A 188 -1.84 -2.21 2.11
CA TRP A 188 -1.34 -3.58 2.06
C TRP A 188 -1.94 -4.27 0.84
N VAL A 189 -1.12 -4.75 -0.08
CA VAL A 189 -1.56 -5.56 -1.23
C VAL A 189 -0.50 -6.60 -1.56
N MET A 190 -0.82 -7.88 -1.37
CA MET A 190 0.06 -8.98 -1.77
C MET A 190 -0.34 -9.49 -3.14
N TYR A 191 0.65 -9.71 -4.00
CA TYR A 191 0.52 -10.16 -5.38
C TYR A 191 1.19 -11.52 -5.53
N ASN A 192 0.46 -12.49 -6.06
CA ASN A 192 0.98 -13.80 -6.43
C ASN A 192 1.70 -13.72 -7.79
N CYS A 193 3.02 -13.79 -7.77
CA CYS A 193 3.86 -13.65 -8.96
C CYS A 193 3.79 -14.87 -9.90
N ASN A 194 3.26 -16.00 -9.41
CA ASN A 194 3.06 -17.22 -10.20
C ASN A 194 1.65 -17.32 -10.80
N HIS A 195 0.75 -16.38 -10.50
CA HIS A 195 -0.61 -16.42 -11.01
C HIS A 195 -0.64 -16.07 -12.51
N ASN A 196 -1.36 -16.83 -13.33
CA ASN A 196 -1.39 -16.66 -14.80
C ASN A 196 -1.85 -15.27 -15.28
N LYS A 197 -2.61 -14.54 -14.47
CA LYS A 197 -3.07 -13.16 -14.73
C LYS A 197 -2.16 -12.04 -14.21
N ILE A 198 -1.05 -12.35 -13.56
CA ILE A 198 -0.25 -11.29 -12.91
C ILE A 198 0.32 -10.29 -13.92
N HIS A 199 0.82 -10.76 -15.06
CA HIS A 199 1.35 -9.89 -16.11
C HIS A 199 0.24 -9.09 -16.80
N ASP A 200 -0.88 -9.73 -17.17
CA ASP A 200 -2.06 -9.02 -17.69
C ASP A 200 -2.49 -7.89 -16.74
N PHE A 201 -2.46 -8.14 -15.44
CA PHE A 201 -2.84 -7.17 -14.40
C PHE A 201 -1.88 -5.97 -14.36
N ILE A 202 -0.57 -6.21 -14.24
CA ILE A 202 0.39 -5.10 -14.13
C ILE A 202 0.59 -4.32 -15.43
N ASP A 203 0.45 -4.97 -16.58
CA ASP A 203 0.56 -4.32 -17.89
C ASP A 203 -0.68 -3.48 -18.17
N THR A 204 -1.87 -3.95 -17.77
CA THR A 204 -3.10 -3.14 -17.84
C THR A 204 -2.98 -1.89 -16.97
N TRP A 205 -2.46 -2.01 -15.75
CA TRP A 205 -2.33 -0.88 -14.83
C TRP A 205 -1.31 0.15 -15.32
N THR A 206 -0.11 -0.28 -15.73
CA THR A 206 0.93 0.63 -16.26
C THR A 206 0.50 1.28 -17.57
N LYS A 207 -0.22 0.56 -18.45
CA LYS A 207 -0.75 1.10 -19.71
C LYS A 207 -1.70 2.28 -19.51
N LEU A 208 -2.44 2.35 -18.40
CA LEU A 208 -3.27 3.53 -18.09
C LEU A 208 -2.42 4.81 -18.05
N TYR A 209 -1.21 4.74 -17.50
CA TYR A 209 -0.28 5.86 -17.44
C TYR A 209 0.42 6.09 -18.79
N THR A 210 0.98 5.06 -19.41
CA THR A 210 1.80 5.24 -20.63
C THR A 210 1.00 5.69 -21.85
N THR A 211 -0.33 5.48 -21.86
CA THR A 211 -1.22 5.95 -22.93
C THR A 211 -2.16 7.08 -22.50
N ASP A 212 -1.93 7.69 -21.33
CA ASP A 212 -2.81 8.71 -20.73
C ASP A 212 -4.29 8.30 -20.57
N ASN A 213 -4.60 7.01 -20.65
CA ASN A 213 -5.98 6.52 -20.49
C ASN A 213 -6.45 6.64 -19.03
N ILE A 214 -5.54 6.82 -18.08
CA ILE A 214 -5.85 7.16 -16.69
C ILE A 214 -6.82 8.35 -16.59
N PHE A 215 -6.70 9.37 -17.45
CA PHE A 215 -7.55 10.57 -17.37
C PHE A 215 -9.00 10.32 -17.84
N LYS A 216 -9.30 9.12 -18.35
CA LYS A 216 -10.66 8.65 -18.66
C LYS A 216 -11.30 7.90 -17.49
N GLU A 217 -10.57 7.69 -16.40
CA GLU A 217 -11.09 7.11 -15.16
C GLU A 217 -11.74 8.19 -14.29
N LEU A 218 -12.67 7.79 -13.41
CA LEU A 218 -13.34 8.73 -12.50
C LEU A 218 -12.38 9.30 -11.45
N GLU A 219 -11.46 8.48 -10.94
CA GLU A 219 -10.44 8.86 -9.96
C GLU A 219 -9.09 8.28 -10.41
N TRP A 220 -7.99 8.96 -10.08
CA TRP A 220 -6.64 8.68 -10.62
C TRP A 220 -5.64 8.20 -9.57
N HIS A 221 -6.11 7.95 -8.35
CA HIS A 221 -5.28 7.44 -7.28
C HIS A 221 -5.20 5.90 -7.30
N ASP A 222 -4.17 5.37 -6.63
CA ASP A 222 -3.79 3.95 -6.68
C ASP A 222 -4.92 2.98 -6.34
N SER A 223 -5.67 3.23 -5.26
CA SER A 223 -6.66 2.28 -4.76
C SER A 223 -7.88 2.16 -5.69
N TYR A 224 -8.28 3.25 -6.35
CA TYR A 224 -9.34 3.22 -7.36
C TYR A 224 -8.86 2.47 -8.59
N LEU A 225 -7.68 2.82 -9.11
CA LEU A 225 -7.14 2.20 -10.33
C LEU A 225 -6.87 0.70 -10.14
N PHE A 226 -6.28 0.31 -9.01
CA PHE A 226 -6.12 -1.10 -8.62
C PHE A 226 -7.44 -1.86 -8.74
N TRP A 227 -8.52 -1.28 -8.22
CA TRP A 227 -9.84 -1.90 -8.21
C TRP A 227 -10.44 -2.03 -9.60
N GLN A 228 -10.32 -0.98 -10.42
CA GLN A 228 -10.79 -1.03 -11.81
C GLN A 228 -10.03 -2.06 -12.63
N VAL A 229 -8.70 -2.12 -12.47
CA VAL A 229 -7.86 -3.11 -13.15
C VAL A 229 -8.23 -4.53 -12.70
N LEU A 230 -8.39 -4.77 -11.40
CA LEU A 230 -8.80 -6.08 -10.88
C LEU A 230 -10.14 -6.53 -11.47
N LYS A 231 -11.13 -5.65 -11.49
CA LYS A 231 -12.45 -5.93 -12.08
C LYS A 231 -12.40 -6.24 -13.57
N ARG A 232 -11.50 -5.60 -14.32
CA ARG A 232 -11.35 -5.80 -15.77
C ARG A 232 -10.61 -7.08 -16.11
N VAL A 233 -9.54 -7.39 -15.36
CA VAL A 233 -8.60 -8.47 -15.71
C VAL A 233 -8.92 -9.78 -15.02
N ALA A 234 -9.33 -9.73 -13.75
CA ALA A 234 -9.45 -10.92 -12.91
C ALA A 234 -10.48 -10.71 -11.76
N PRO A 235 -11.77 -10.48 -12.07
CA PRO A 235 -12.78 -10.02 -11.11
C PRO A 235 -12.97 -10.95 -9.90
N ASP A 236 -12.76 -12.26 -10.07
CA ASP A 236 -12.95 -13.28 -9.02
C ASP A 236 -11.64 -13.73 -8.34
N GLN A 237 -10.51 -13.10 -8.68
CA GLN A 237 -9.18 -13.52 -8.21
C GLN A 237 -8.64 -12.69 -7.04
N GLY A 238 -9.43 -11.74 -6.54
CA GLY A 238 -9.10 -10.95 -5.37
C GLY A 238 -9.60 -11.57 -4.06
N VAL A 239 -8.88 -11.30 -2.97
CA VAL A 239 -9.24 -11.73 -1.61
C VAL A 239 -9.35 -10.51 -0.70
N ASP A 240 -10.56 -10.30 -0.17
CA ASP A 240 -10.82 -9.22 0.79
C ASP A 240 -10.41 -9.65 2.21
N ILE A 241 -9.28 -9.13 2.68
CA ILE A 241 -8.78 -9.33 4.05
C ILE A 241 -9.26 -8.24 5.02
N GLY A 242 -10.01 -7.26 4.54
CA GLY A 242 -10.74 -6.27 5.36
C GLY A 242 -12.12 -6.75 5.79
N LYS A 243 -12.64 -7.83 5.18
CA LYS A 243 -13.93 -8.42 5.52
C LYS A 243 -14.01 -8.77 7.01
N GLY A 244 -15.08 -8.32 7.67
CA GLY A 244 -15.30 -8.58 9.09
C GLY A 244 -14.56 -7.64 10.04
N ALA A 245 -13.80 -6.66 9.54
CA ALA A 245 -13.14 -5.64 10.36
C ALA A 245 -14.11 -4.73 11.16
N GLY A 246 -15.42 -4.80 10.91
CA GLY A 246 -16.41 -3.93 11.53
C GLY A 246 -16.24 -2.44 11.18
N ALA A 247 -15.39 -2.14 10.20
CA ALA A 247 -15.12 -0.80 9.71
C ALA A 247 -15.69 -0.65 8.29
N GLU A 248 -16.78 0.11 8.17
CA GLU A 248 -17.12 0.74 6.89
C GLU A 248 -16.34 2.05 6.78
N GLY A 249 -15.66 2.30 5.65
CA GLY A 249 -14.93 3.55 5.45
C GLY A 249 -13.41 3.50 5.70
N ASN A 250 -12.85 4.59 6.23
CA ASN A 250 -11.52 5.04 5.82
C ASN A 250 -10.29 4.40 6.49
N HIS A 251 -10.45 3.61 7.55
CA HIS A 251 -9.31 3.07 8.32
C HIS A 251 -9.45 1.58 8.62
N VAL A 252 -9.67 0.81 7.56
CA VAL A 252 -9.90 -0.65 7.66
C VAL A 252 -8.63 -1.39 8.05
N PHE A 253 -7.45 -0.88 7.70
CA PHE A 253 -6.16 -1.55 7.96
C PHE A 253 -6.01 -1.99 9.42
N ILE A 254 -6.05 -1.07 10.37
CA ILE A 254 -5.82 -1.37 11.79
C ILE A 254 -6.98 -2.13 12.44
N ASN A 255 -8.14 -2.16 11.77
CA ASN A 255 -9.33 -2.87 12.23
C ASN A 255 -9.43 -4.28 11.62
N SER A 256 -8.58 -4.59 10.63
CA SER A 256 -8.42 -5.93 10.06
C SER A 256 -7.48 -6.79 10.91
N ALA A 257 -7.23 -8.02 10.45
CA ALA A 257 -6.23 -8.90 11.07
C ALA A 257 -4.83 -8.27 11.13
N LEU A 258 -4.50 -7.33 10.23
CA LEU A 258 -3.22 -6.62 10.23
C LEU A 258 -3.01 -5.76 11.48
N GLY A 259 -4.11 -5.24 12.06
CA GLY A 259 -4.07 -4.45 13.30
C GLY A 259 -3.54 -5.22 14.51
N GLN A 260 -3.33 -6.53 14.42
CA GLN A 260 -2.64 -7.28 15.46
C GLN A 260 -1.13 -6.98 15.50
N TYR A 261 -0.57 -6.44 14.41
CA TYR A 261 0.88 -6.32 14.21
C TYR A 261 1.34 -4.93 13.77
N ILE A 262 0.50 -4.24 13.00
CA ILE A 262 0.88 -3.04 12.25
C ILE A 262 -0.12 -1.93 12.51
N ASP A 263 0.40 -0.75 12.86
CA ASP A 263 -0.33 0.51 12.82
C ASP A 263 -0.16 1.17 11.44
N HIS A 264 -1.19 1.85 10.95
CA HIS A 264 -1.18 2.56 9.67
C HIS A 264 -1.58 4.02 9.89
N MET A 265 -0.63 4.93 9.69
CA MET A 265 -0.80 6.36 9.98
C MET A 265 -1.53 7.11 8.85
N LYS A 266 -2.64 6.60 8.34
CA LYS A 266 -3.38 7.24 7.24
C LYS A 266 -3.89 8.64 7.59
N GLY A 267 -3.70 9.58 6.67
CA GLY A 267 -4.24 10.95 6.74
C GLY A 267 -3.60 11.78 7.86
N LYS A 268 -4.42 12.40 8.73
CA LYS A 268 -3.93 13.25 9.84
C LYS A 268 -3.03 12.49 10.83
N ARG A 269 -3.12 11.16 10.86
CA ARG A 269 -2.31 10.28 11.72
C ARG A 269 -0.83 10.31 11.35
N LYS A 270 -0.47 10.68 10.11
CA LYS A 270 0.93 10.92 9.71
C LYS A 270 1.60 11.97 10.59
N ILE A 271 0.83 12.95 11.05
CA ILE A 271 1.31 14.05 11.89
C ILE A 271 1.38 13.60 13.35
N LYS A 272 0.36 12.88 13.84
CA LYS A 272 0.37 12.30 15.19
C LYS A 272 1.43 11.19 15.33
N GLY A 273 1.86 10.60 14.23
CA GLY A 273 2.77 9.45 14.19
C GLY A 273 2.11 8.12 14.56
N LYS A 274 0.86 8.11 15.03
CA LYS A 274 0.08 6.91 15.42
C LYS A 274 -1.39 7.08 15.10
N SER A 275 -2.09 5.96 15.10
CA SER A 275 -3.53 5.94 15.29
C SER A 275 -3.94 6.34 16.71
N SER A 276 -5.23 6.54 16.91
CA SER A 276 -5.87 6.91 18.18
C SER A 276 -6.83 5.81 18.62
N ARG A 277 -7.24 5.81 19.88
CA ARG A 277 -8.21 4.84 20.39
C ARG A 277 -9.55 4.91 19.64
N SER A 278 -9.97 6.11 19.23
CA SER A 278 -11.19 6.35 18.44
C SER A 278 -11.14 5.77 17.02
N ASP A 279 -9.96 5.36 16.55
CA ASP A 279 -9.80 4.73 15.24
C ASP A 279 -10.15 3.23 15.27
N LEU A 280 -10.11 2.62 16.46
CA LEU A 280 -10.41 1.21 16.64
C LEU A 280 -11.94 0.99 16.69
N ARG A 281 -12.39 -0.08 16.05
CA ARG A 281 -13.79 -0.55 16.04
C ARG A 281 -14.03 -1.68 17.03
N THR A 282 -12.96 -2.27 17.53
CA THR A 282 -12.97 -3.23 18.62
C THR A 282 -12.11 -2.69 19.76
N ASN A 283 -12.09 -3.41 20.89
CA ASN A 283 -11.16 -3.14 21.98
C ASN A 283 -10.14 -4.29 22.05
N PRO A 284 -9.07 -4.28 21.24
CA PRO A 284 -8.07 -5.32 21.29
C PRO A 284 -7.38 -5.33 22.66
N GLU A 285 -7.14 -6.52 23.19
CA GLU A 285 -6.44 -6.71 24.47
C GLU A 285 -4.90 -6.53 24.37
N LEU A 286 -4.41 -6.01 23.24
CA LEU A 286 -2.99 -5.80 22.98
C LEU A 286 -2.45 -4.56 23.68
N ASP A 287 -1.29 -4.68 24.32
CA ASP A 287 -0.65 -3.60 25.08
C ASP A 287 -0.41 -2.34 24.23
N TYR A 288 -0.05 -2.50 22.95
CA TYR A 288 0.10 -1.38 22.01
C TYR A 288 -1.19 -0.55 21.93
N TRP A 289 -2.34 -1.19 21.74
CA TRP A 289 -3.64 -0.51 21.60
C TRP A 289 -4.23 -0.02 22.91
N LYS A 290 -3.93 -0.68 24.04
CA LYS A 290 -4.30 -0.22 25.38
C LYS A 290 -3.58 1.09 25.75
N ASN A 291 -2.32 1.22 25.33
CA ASN A 291 -1.47 2.35 25.66
C ASN A 291 -1.36 3.39 24.53
N VAL A 292 -2.14 3.25 23.45
CA VAL A 292 -2.02 4.08 22.24
C VAL A 292 -2.17 5.58 22.53
N GLU A 293 -2.89 5.99 23.57
CA GLU A 293 -2.98 7.40 23.95
C GLU A 293 -1.84 7.84 24.91
N ASN A 294 -1.38 6.93 25.76
CA ASN A 294 -0.44 7.22 26.84
C ASN A 294 1.03 7.14 26.44
N TYR A 295 1.33 6.47 25.33
CA TYR A 295 2.68 6.39 24.80
C TYR A 295 2.81 7.32 23.59
N ASP A 296 3.83 8.17 23.59
CA ASP A 296 4.25 8.94 22.43
C ASP A 296 5.60 8.43 21.93
N PRO A 297 5.62 7.32 21.15
CA PRO A 297 6.85 6.80 20.55
C PRO A 297 7.53 7.81 19.62
N PHE A 298 6.88 8.95 19.33
CA PHE A 298 7.25 9.91 18.30
C PHE A 298 7.56 11.30 18.88
N SER A 299 7.56 11.42 20.22
CA SER A 299 7.98 12.63 20.92
C SER A 299 9.39 13.03 20.47
N GLY A 300 9.49 14.20 19.82
CA GLY A 300 10.75 14.75 19.30
C GLY A 300 10.94 14.68 17.79
N VAL A 301 10.11 13.93 17.04
CA VAL A 301 10.11 14.03 15.56
C VAL A 301 9.43 15.33 15.16
N LYS A 302 10.21 16.36 14.86
CA LYS A 302 9.69 17.65 14.38
C LYS A 302 9.26 17.50 12.92
N PHE A 303 7.94 17.46 12.71
CA PHE A 303 7.38 17.59 11.38
C PHE A 303 7.64 19.01 10.87
N ASP A 304 8.19 19.13 9.66
CA ASP A 304 8.26 20.43 8.98
C ASP A 304 6.82 20.97 8.83
N PRO A 305 6.50 22.18 9.34
CA PRO A 305 5.18 22.78 9.21
C PRO A 305 4.65 22.79 7.78
N LYS A 306 5.52 22.95 6.77
CA LYS A 306 5.14 22.89 5.36
C LYS A 306 4.69 21.48 4.97
N GLN A 307 5.41 20.46 5.42
CA GLN A 307 5.04 19.06 5.19
C GLN A 307 3.73 18.66 5.87
N ALA A 308 3.46 19.20 7.06
CA ALA A 308 2.19 18.98 7.78
C ALA A 308 1.04 19.65 7.02
N ASN A 309 1.24 20.89 6.55
CA ASN A 309 0.26 21.59 5.72
C ASN A 309 -0.01 20.87 4.40
N ASP A 310 1.01 20.35 3.71
CA ASP A 310 0.83 19.57 2.48
C ASP A 310 0.03 18.29 2.72
N ILE A 311 0.25 17.61 3.85
CA ILE A 311 -0.56 16.45 4.24
C ILE A 311 -2.00 16.91 4.46
N ILE A 312 -2.23 17.94 5.28
CA ILE A 312 -3.57 18.40 5.65
C ILE A 312 -4.35 18.96 4.45
N ALA A 313 -3.68 19.70 3.57
CA ALA A 313 -4.29 20.37 2.42
C ALA A 313 -4.80 19.38 1.38
N LYS A 314 -4.12 18.23 1.23
CA LYS A 314 -4.49 17.16 0.29
C LYS A 314 -5.25 16.00 0.93
N VAL A 315 -5.51 15.99 2.23
CA VAL A 315 -6.42 15.00 2.86
C VAL A 315 -7.86 15.38 2.51
N GLU A 316 -8.72 14.39 2.30
CA GLU A 316 -10.19 14.53 2.31
C GLU A 316 -10.63 15.47 3.45
N LYS A 317 -10.87 16.75 3.14
CA LYS A 317 -11.64 17.64 4.03
C LYS A 317 -13.12 17.33 3.84
N GLY A 318 -13.52 16.12 4.23
CA GLY A 318 -14.85 15.86 4.72
C GLY A 318 -14.82 16.15 6.22
N THR A 319 -15.29 17.32 6.63
CA THR A 319 -15.49 17.67 8.05
C THR A 319 -16.73 17.00 8.64
N GLN A 320 -17.34 16.07 7.92
CA GLN A 320 -18.28 15.11 8.46
C GLN A 320 -17.65 13.74 8.30
N GLY A 321 -17.46 13.06 9.43
CA GLY A 321 -16.97 11.70 9.44
C GLY A 321 -17.79 10.83 8.48
N ASN A 322 -17.08 10.04 7.69
CA ASN A 322 -17.59 8.75 7.23
C ASN A 322 -17.19 7.72 8.27
#